data_AF-A0A2V3I4K9-F1
#
_entry.id   AF-A0A2V3I4K9-F1
#
_cell.length_a   1.000
_cell.length_b   1.000
_cell.length_c   1.000
_cell.angle_alpha   90.00
_cell.angle_beta   90.00
_cell.angle_gamma   90.00
#
_symmetry.space_group_name_H-M   'P 1'
#
loop_
_entity.id
_entity.type
_entity.pdbx_description
1 polymer ?
#
loop_
_entity_poly.entity_id
_entity_poly.type
_entity_poly.pdbx_seq_one_letter_code
_entity_poly.pdbx_strand_id
1 'polypeptide(L)'
;MERLETVDDIVERYCVASSPGKSKLYVGLGSLFLAFAVIGIWIPGWPTVSWAVPAAFLFSLSSEKMFRLTLTNRYFGAAMFEYYATGKTIPKHAKYLTVGLIATMTSLSSYFVWHVSTRGDGVLTDPASWNGADPGFGAGAIILVGLIGMWYVGFKVPSRD
;
A
#
# COMPACT_ATOMS: atom_id res chain seq x y z
N MET A 1 -10.94 6.64 19.06
CA MET A 1 -12.11 5.85 18.60
C MET A 1 -12.24 4.68 19.53
N GLU A 2 -13.47 4.34 19.90
CA GLU A 2 -13.76 3.10 20.62
C GLU A 2 -13.45 1.91 19.70
N ARG A 3 -12.71 0.93 20.21
CA ARG A 3 -12.28 -0.26 19.47
C ARG A 3 -13.49 -1.19 19.30
N LEU A 4 -13.71 -1.69 18.10
CA LEU A 4 -14.76 -2.69 17.86
C LEU A 4 -14.29 -4.06 18.33
N GLU A 5 -15.12 -4.77 19.10
CA GLU A 5 -14.74 -6.02 19.74
C GLU A 5 -15.13 -7.25 18.91
N THR A 6 -16.17 -7.14 18.08
CA THR A 6 -16.67 -8.27 17.30
C THR A 6 -16.63 -8.02 15.80
N VAL A 7 -16.64 -9.12 15.02
CA VAL A 7 -16.75 -9.06 13.55
C VAL A 7 -18.08 -8.46 13.14
N ASP A 8 -19.15 -8.72 13.91
CA ASP A 8 -20.49 -8.17 13.67
C ASP A 8 -20.47 -6.64 13.74
N ASP A 9 -19.84 -6.05 14.76
CA ASP A 9 -19.74 -4.60 14.91
C ASP A 9 -18.96 -3.96 13.74
N ILE A 10 -17.90 -4.62 13.27
CA ILE A 10 -17.11 -4.18 12.11
C ILE A 10 -17.95 -4.21 10.83
N VAL A 11 -18.69 -5.30 10.65
CA VAL A 11 -19.57 -5.47 9.49
C VAL A 11 -20.67 -4.42 9.51
N GLU A 12 -21.36 -4.23 10.63
CA GLU A 12 -22.42 -3.23 10.73
C GLU A 12 -21.91 -1.80 10.45
N ARG A 13 -20.71 -1.47 10.96
CA ARG A 13 -20.13 -0.14 10.77
C ARG A 13 -19.61 0.12 9.35
N TYR A 14 -19.03 -0.87 8.69
CA TYR A 14 -18.29 -0.69 7.44
C TYR A 14 -18.91 -1.34 6.21
N CYS A 15 -19.86 -2.26 6.39
CA CYS A 15 -20.55 -2.91 5.30
C CYS A 15 -21.69 -2.01 4.79
N VAL A 16 -21.60 -1.60 3.53
CA VAL A 16 -22.63 -0.80 2.87
C VAL A 16 -23.29 -1.67 1.81
N ALA A 17 -24.61 -1.86 1.91
CA ALA A 17 -25.37 -2.60 0.91
C ALA A 17 -25.36 -1.85 -0.43
N SER A 18 -24.64 -2.37 -1.44
CA SER A 18 -24.72 -1.84 -2.81
C SER A 18 -25.76 -2.55 -3.67
N SER A 19 -26.18 -1.86 -4.74
CA SER A 19 -27.13 -2.41 -5.70
C SER A 19 -26.56 -3.64 -6.43
N PRO A 20 -27.42 -4.59 -6.87
CA PRO A 20 -27.01 -5.89 -7.39
C PRO A 20 -26.01 -5.84 -8.55
N GLY A 21 -26.08 -4.80 -9.40
CA GLY A 21 -25.18 -4.61 -10.54
C GLY A 21 -23.77 -4.14 -10.13
N LYS A 22 -23.67 -3.15 -9.23
CA LYS A 22 -22.38 -2.63 -8.74
C LYS A 22 -21.68 -3.64 -7.84
N SER A 23 -22.45 -4.42 -7.09
CA SER A 23 -21.94 -5.48 -6.22
C SER A 23 -21.11 -6.52 -7.00
N LYS A 24 -21.55 -6.96 -8.20
CA LYS A 24 -20.79 -7.94 -9.00
C LYS A 24 -19.42 -7.43 -9.43
N LEU A 25 -19.31 -6.17 -9.82
CA LEU A 25 -18.04 -5.57 -10.23
C LEU A 25 -17.06 -5.48 -9.05
N TYR A 26 -17.54 -5.04 -7.89
CA TYR A 26 -16.74 -5.00 -6.67
C TYR A 26 -16.33 -6.39 -6.18
N VAL A 27 -17.20 -7.40 -6.30
CA VAL A 27 -16.84 -8.79 -6.00
C VAL A 27 -15.75 -9.29 -6.95
N GLY A 28 -15.87 -9.03 -8.25
CA GLY A 28 -14.85 -9.45 -9.23
C GLY A 28 -13.48 -8.81 -8.94
N LEU A 29 -13.47 -7.49 -8.74
CA LEU A 29 -12.24 -6.75 -8.44
C LEU A 29 -11.65 -7.12 -7.07
N GLY A 30 -12.50 -7.28 -6.04
CA GLY A 30 -12.09 -7.74 -4.71
C GLY A 30 -11.51 -9.14 -4.75
N SER A 31 -12.09 -10.04 -5.56
CA SER A 31 -11.60 -11.42 -5.73
C SER A 31 -10.24 -11.45 -6.43
N LEU A 32 -9.98 -10.55 -7.37
CA LEU A 32 -8.67 -10.41 -8.01
C LEU A 32 -7.59 -10.03 -6.98
N PHE A 33 -7.84 -9.02 -6.14
CA PHE A 33 -6.89 -8.64 -5.09
C PHE A 33 -6.75 -9.73 -4.02
N LEU A 34 -7.84 -10.42 -3.67
CA LEU A 34 -7.79 -11.58 -2.78
C LEU A 34 -6.92 -12.69 -3.36
N ALA A 35 -6.98 -12.94 -4.67
CA ALA A 35 -6.10 -13.92 -5.31
C ALA A 35 -4.62 -13.55 -5.18
N PHE A 36 -4.26 -12.27 -5.38
CA PHE A 36 -2.88 -11.81 -5.13
C PHE A 36 -2.46 -11.91 -3.67
N ALA A 37 -3.37 -11.63 -2.73
CA ALA A 37 -3.10 -11.81 -1.31
C ALA A 37 -2.79 -13.28 -1.00
N VAL A 38 -3.60 -14.21 -1.54
CA VAL A 38 -3.44 -15.65 -1.35
C VAL A 38 -2.15 -16.15 -1.98
N ILE A 39 -1.82 -15.76 -3.22
CA ILE A 39 -0.55 -16.12 -3.89
C ILE A 39 0.65 -15.69 -3.04
N GLY A 40 0.57 -14.51 -2.43
CA GLY A 40 1.61 -13.99 -1.55
C GLY A 40 1.93 -14.83 -0.33
N ILE A 41 1.02 -15.71 0.10
CA ILE A 41 1.26 -16.60 1.26
C ILE A 41 2.43 -17.54 0.98
N TRP A 42 2.63 -17.96 -0.27
CA TRP A 42 3.73 -18.86 -0.65
C TRP A 42 4.99 -18.12 -1.10
N ILE A 43 4.92 -16.81 -1.33
CA ILE A 43 6.03 -16.00 -1.82
C ILE A 43 6.61 -15.17 -0.67
N PRO A 44 7.80 -15.50 -0.15
CA PRO A 44 8.42 -14.72 0.92
C PRO A 44 8.69 -13.28 0.43
N GLY A 45 8.37 -12.31 1.28
CA GLY A 45 8.50 -10.88 0.96
C GLY A 45 7.32 -10.27 0.20
N TRP A 46 6.32 -11.06 -0.21
CA TRP A 46 5.12 -10.53 -0.84
C TRP A 46 4.17 -9.88 0.18
N PRO A 47 3.63 -8.67 -0.08
CA PRO A 47 2.82 -7.94 0.88
C PRO A 47 1.36 -8.43 0.88
N THR A 48 1.11 -9.66 1.35
CA THR A 48 -0.23 -10.29 1.37
C THR A 48 -1.29 -9.42 2.05
N VAL A 49 -0.97 -8.82 3.20
CA VAL A 49 -1.93 -7.96 3.94
C VAL A 49 -2.27 -6.72 3.13
N SER A 50 -1.30 -6.10 2.45
CA SER A 50 -1.54 -4.91 1.62
C SER A 50 -2.48 -5.18 0.46
N TRP A 51 -2.49 -6.39 -0.11
CA TRP A 51 -3.47 -6.81 -1.12
C TRP A 51 -4.82 -7.18 -0.51
N ALA A 52 -4.84 -7.73 0.70
CA ALA A 52 -6.07 -8.07 1.40
C ALA A 52 -6.88 -6.84 1.84
N VAL A 53 -6.23 -5.71 2.17
CA VAL A 53 -6.92 -4.44 2.55
C VAL A 53 -7.88 -3.94 1.45
N PRO A 54 -7.46 -3.69 0.20
CA PRO A 54 -8.36 -3.25 -0.86
C PRO A 54 -9.39 -4.33 -1.23
N ALA A 55 -9.04 -5.62 -1.12
CA ALA A 55 -10.02 -6.71 -1.29
C ALA A 55 -11.15 -6.61 -0.25
N ALA A 56 -10.79 -6.46 1.03
CA ALA A 56 -11.74 -6.30 2.14
C ALA A 56 -12.61 -5.06 1.96
N PHE A 57 -12.03 -3.94 1.51
CA PHE A 57 -12.76 -2.71 1.24
C PHE A 57 -13.78 -2.89 0.10
N LEU A 58 -13.41 -3.57 -0.98
CA LEU A 58 -14.35 -3.84 -2.08
C LEU A 58 -15.46 -4.79 -1.64
N PHE A 59 -15.13 -5.80 -0.84
CA PHE A 59 -16.14 -6.70 -0.28
C PHE A 59 -17.07 -6.01 0.72
N SER A 60 -16.58 -5.05 1.51
CA SER A 60 -17.44 -4.26 2.41
C SER A 60 -18.46 -3.41 1.65
N LEU A 61 -18.20 -3.08 0.38
CA LEU A 61 -19.16 -2.39 -0.50
C LEU A 61 -20.09 -3.34 -1.28
N SER A 62 -19.81 -4.64 -1.27
CA SER A 62 -20.45 -5.58 -2.21
C SER A 62 -21.22 -6.71 -1.54
N SER A 63 -20.61 -7.38 -0.56
CA SER A 63 -21.14 -8.59 0.06
C SER A 63 -20.59 -8.76 1.47
N GLU A 64 -21.50 -8.73 2.44
CA GLU A 64 -21.22 -9.01 3.84
C GLU A 64 -20.51 -10.35 4.04
N LYS A 65 -20.95 -11.42 3.36
CA LYS A 65 -20.37 -12.76 3.49
C LYS A 65 -18.89 -12.78 3.09
N MET A 66 -18.54 -12.12 2.00
CA MET A 66 -17.14 -12.03 1.53
C MET A 66 -16.29 -11.16 2.45
N PHE A 67 -16.88 -10.08 2.97
CA PHE A 67 -16.20 -9.22 3.94
C PHE A 67 -15.89 -9.98 5.24
N ARG A 68 -16.88 -10.69 5.79
CA ARG A 68 -16.71 -11.60 6.95
C ARG A 68 -15.66 -12.67 6.70
N LEU A 69 -15.66 -13.29 5.52
CA LEU A 69 -14.65 -14.28 5.14
C LEU A 69 -13.23 -13.69 5.21
N THR A 70 -13.07 -12.44 4.79
CA THR A 70 -11.77 -11.75 4.77
C THR A 70 -11.30 -11.41 6.18
N LEU A 71 -12.22 -11.07 7.10
CA LEU A 71 -11.93 -10.78 8.50
C LEU A 71 -11.64 -12.03 9.34
N THR A 72 -12.21 -13.18 8.99
CA THR A 72 -12.11 -14.43 9.77
C THR A 72 -11.07 -15.43 9.24
N ASN A 73 -10.41 -15.12 8.11
CA ASN A 73 -9.46 -16.02 7.49
C ASN A 73 -8.20 -16.26 8.35
N ARG A 74 -7.68 -17.49 8.36
CA ARG A 74 -6.52 -17.87 9.20
C ARG A 74 -5.20 -17.17 8.88
N TYR A 75 -5.01 -16.64 7.66
CA TYR A 75 -3.72 -16.11 7.22
C TYR A 75 -3.57 -14.62 7.50
N PHE A 76 -4.56 -13.81 7.11
CA PHE A 76 -4.53 -12.35 7.26
C PHE A 76 -5.76 -11.79 7.97
N GLY A 77 -6.71 -12.64 8.40
CA GLY A 77 -7.95 -12.22 9.04
C GLY A 77 -7.71 -11.49 10.35
N ALA A 78 -6.79 -11.98 11.19
CA ALA A 78 -6.40 -11.27 12.41
C ALA A 78 -5.88 -9.85 12.14
N ALA A 79 -5.00 -9.69 11.14
CA ALA A 79 -4.49 -8.39 10.74
C ALA A 79 -5.61 -7.48 10.19
N MET A 80 -6.55 -8.05 9.44
CA MET A 80 -7.66 -7.30 8.85
C MET A 80 -8.69 -6.87 9.91
N PHE A 81 -9.07 -7.78 10.80
CA PHE A 81 -9.89 -7.49 11.96
C PHE A 81 -9.28 -6.34 12.76
N GLU A 82 -8.00 -6.45 13.11
CA GLU A 82 -7.29 -5.46 13.92
C GLU A 82 -7.18 -4.11 13.19
N TYR A 83 -7.05 -4.10 11.86
CA TYR A 83 -7.10 -2.89 11.04
C TYR A 83 -8.46 -2.20 11.10
N TYR A 84 -9.57 -2.92 10.93
CA TYR A 84 -10.91 -2.32 10.99
C TYR A 84 -11.37 -2.00 12.42
N ALA A 85 -11.03 -2.83 13.39
CA ALA A 85 -11.37 -2.66 14.80
C ALA A 85 -10.80 -1.37 15.40
N THR A 86 -9.62 -0.95 14.93
CA THR A 86 -8.95 0.28 15.40
C THR A 86 -9.26 1.52 14.56
N GLY A 87 -10.18 1.42 13.59
CA GLY A 87 -10.54 2.55 12.74
C GLY A 87 -9.56 2.80 11.59
N LYS A 88 -8.99 1.73 11.00
CA LYS A 88 -8.08 1.77 9.82
C LYS A 88 -6.70 2.35 10.13
N THR A 89 -6.13 1.98 11.28
CA THR A 89 -4.80 2.45 11.70
C THR A 89 -3.69 1.44 11.38
N ILE A 90 -2.50 1.98 11.10
CA ILE A 90 -1.31 1.17 10.79
C ILE A 90 -0.41 1.08 12.04
N PRO A 91 0.15 -0.09 12.38
CA PRO A 91 1.14 -0.19 13.46
C PRO A 91 2.36 0.71 13.21
N LYS A 92 2.93 1.31 14.27
CA LYS A 92 4.12 2.19 14.17
C LYS A 92 5.30 1.52 13.46
N HIS A 93 5.58 0.26 13.77
CA HIS A 93 6.67 -0.49 13.11
C HIS A 93 6.45 -0.60 11.58
N ALA A 94 5.23 -0.88 11.15
CA ALA A 94 4.89 -0.99 9.73
C ALA A 94 4.92 0.37 9.02
N LYS A 95 4.58 1.45 9.74
CA LYS A 95 4.70 2.82 9.24
C LYS A 95 6.16 3.21 9.00
N TYR A 96 7.06 2.96 9.96
CA TYR A 96 8.49 3.23 9.77
C TYR A 96 9.08 2.36 8.65
N LEU A 97 8.70 1.09 8.56
CA LEU A 97 9.14 0.21 7.48
C LEU A 97 8.69 0.74 6.10
N THR A 98 7.45 1.23 6.00
CA THR A 98 6.92 1.79 4.75
C THR A 98 7.68 3.04 4.35
N VAL A 99 7.92 3.97 5.28
CA VAL A 99 8.71 5.18 5.01
C VAL A 99 10.15 4.82 4.61
N GLY A 100 10.78 3.88 5.30
CA GLY A 100 12.12 3.39 4.96
C GLY A 100 12.20 2.71 3.59
N LEU A 101 11.16 1.96 3.20
CA LEU A 101 11.08 1.36 1.87
C LEU A 101 10.90 2.41 0.78
N ILE A 102 10.03 3.41 1.00
CA ILE A 102 9.88 4.54 0.06
C ILE A 102 11.23 5.25 -0.09
N ALA A 103 11.90 5.59 1.01
CA ALA A 103 13.22 6.22 0.98
C ALA A 103 14.22 5.39 0.15
N THR A 104 14.32 4.10 0.44
CA THR A 104 15.28 3.20 -0.23
C THR A 104 14.99 3.07 -1.73
N MET A 105 13.73 2.86 -2.09
CA MET A 105 13.32 2.71 -3.50
C MET A 105 13.45 4.02 -4.28
N THR A 106 13.06 5.14 -3.69
CA THR A 106 13.23 6.47 -4.28
C THR A 106 14.71 6.80 -4.49
N SER A 107 15.56 6.57 -3.48
CA SER A 107 17.01 6.79 -3.60
C SER A 107 17.63 5.92 -4.69
N LEU A 108 17.31 4.61 -4.72
CA LEU A 108 17.84 3.69 -5.72
C LEU A 108 17.39 4.09 -7.14
N SER A 109 16.11 4.41 -7.31
CA SER A 109 15.53 4.78 -8.60
C SER A 109 16.08 6.12 -9.10
N SER A 110 16.16 7.12 -8.22
CA SER A 110 16.71 8.43 -8.56
C SER A 110 18.19 8.33 -8.92
N TYR A 111 18.98 7.53 -8.18
CA TYR A 111 20.38 7.28 -8.52
C TYR A 111 20.54 6.61 -9.88
N PHE A 112 19.74 5.59 -10.18
CA PHE A 112 19.84 4.87 -11.45
C PHE A 112 19.46 5.77 -12.64
N VAL A 113 18.39 6.56 -12.50
CA VAL A 113 17.99 7.55 -13.51
C VAL A 113 19.03 8.63 -13.68
N TRP A 114 19.57 9.18 -12.59
CA TRP A 114 20.65 10.15 -12.67
C TRP A 114 21.89 9.56 -13.35
N HIS A 115 22.28 8.34 -13.00
CA HIS A 115 23.45 7.66 -13.56
C HIS A 115 23.31 7.43 -15.07
N VAL A 116 22.13 6.99 -15.54
CA VAL A 116 21.90 6.68 -16.96
C VAL A 116 21.55 7.93 -17.76
N SER A 117 20.67 8.79 -17.24
CA SER A 117 20.04 9.87 -18.02
C SER A 117 20.71 11.23 -17.83
N THR A 118 21.40 11.47 -16.71
CA THR A 118 22.02 12.78 -16.42
C THR A 118 23.53 12.75 -16.52
N ARG A 119 24.18 11.74 -15.94
CA ARG A 119 25.64 11.60 -16.01
C ARG A 119 26.11 11.15 -17.40
N GLY A 120 25.46 10.14 -17.99
CA GLY A 120 25.91 9.53 -19.24
C GLY A 120 27.31 8.94 -19.10
N ASP A 121 28.19 9.26 -20.06
CA ASP A 121 29.60 8.81 -20.07
C ASP A 121 30.53 9.77 -19.30
N GLY A 122 29.99 10.83 -18.70
CA GLY A 122 30.74 11.84 -17.94
C GLY A 122 31.44 11.28 -16.69
N VAL A 123 32.48 11.99 -16.25
CA VAL A 123 33.23 11.67 -15.03
C VAL A 123 32.42 12.10 -13.81
N LEU A 124 32.31 11.22 -12.81
CA LEU A 124 31.49 11.48 -11.61
C LEU A 124 31.92 12.73 -10.84
N THR A 125 33.22 13.04 -10.86
CA THR A 125 33.82 14.17 -10.16
C THR A 125 33.79 15.49 -10.92
N ASP A 126 33.38 15.49 -12.19
CA ASP A 126 33.32 16.69 -13.04
C ASP A 126 31.93 16.87 -13.64
N PRO A 127 31.05 17.65 -13.00
CA PRO A 127 29.70 17.93 -13.49
C PRO A 127 29.65 18.57 -14.88
N ALA A 128 30.69 19.30 -15.30
CA ALA A 128 30.75 19.90 -16.62
C ALA A 128 30.95 18.86 -17.74
N SER A 129 31.45 17.66 -17.38
CA SER A 129 31.64 16.54 -18.32
C SER A 129 30.37 15.70 -18.52
N TRP A 130 29.29 15.95 -17.76
CA TRP A 130 28.06 15.19 -17.86
C TRP A 130 27.33 15.51 -19.15
N ASN A 131 27.07 14.47 -19.94
CA ASN A 131 26.53 14.58 -21.29
C ASN A 131 25.20 13.82 -21.45
N GLY A 132 24.54 13.48 -20.34
CA GLY A 132 23.26 12.78 -20.36
C GLY A 132 22.15 13.59 -21.03
N ALA A 133 21.17 12.89 -21.62
CA ALA A 133 20.06 13.49 -22.34
C ALA A 133 19.11 14.31 -21.43
N ASP A 134 19.09 14.03 -20.13
CA ASP A 134 18.27 14.73 -19.13
C ASP A 134 19.17 15.53 -18.16
N PRO A 135 18.99 16.87 -18.06
CA PRO A 135 19.69 17.71 -17.08
C PRO A 135 19.50 17.31 -15.60
N GLY A 136 18.55 16.43 -15.31
CA GLY A 136 18.27 15.91 -13.96
C GLY A 136 16.80 15.97 -13.56
N PHE A 137 15.89 16.31 -14.49
CA PHE A 137 14.47 16.43 -14.21
C PHE A 137 13.86 15.09 -13.79
N GLY A 138 14.27 13.97 -14.40
CA GLY A 138 13.80 12.63 -14.07
C GLY A 138 14.18 12.23 -12.65
N ALA A 139 15.47 12.36 -12.30
CA ALA A 139 15.96 12.05 -10.96
C ALA A 139 15.33 12.98 -9.91
N GLY A 140 15.20 14.28 -10.22
CA GLY A 140 14.57 15.27 -9.35
C GLY A 140 13.08 15.02 -9.12
N ALA A 141 12.32 14.66 -10.16
CA ALA A 141 10.91 14.31 -10.05
C ALA A 141 10.69 13.08 -9.16
N ILE A 142 11.52 12.05 -9.30
CA ILE A 142 11.47 10.85 -8.45
C ILE A 142 11.68 11.21 -6.97
N ILE A 143 12.69 12.03 -6.68
CA ILE A 143 12.96 12.50 -5.31
C ILE A 143 11.77 13.26 -4.76
N LEU A 144 11.23 14.22 -5.52
CA LEU A 144 10.11 15.04 -5.09
C LEU A 144 8.87 14.20 -4.78
N VAL A 145 8.51 13.26 -5.66
CA VAL A 145 7.37 12.35 -5.44
C VAL A 145 7.62 11.45 -4.22
N GLY A 146 8.85 10.94 -4.07
CA GLY A 146 9.23 10.13 -2.91
C GLY A 146 9.12 10.90 -1.58
N LEU A 147 9.57 12.17 -1.55
CA LEU A 147 9.44 13.06 -0.39
C LEU A 147 7.97 13.30 -0.03
N ILE A 148 7.11 13.56 -1.02
CA ILE A 148 5.66 13.71 -0.81
C ILE A 148 5.07 12.42 -0.23
N GLY A 149 5.45 11.26 -0.77
CA GLY A 149 5.00 9.96 -0.27
C GLY A 149 5.41 9.71 1.19
N MET A 150 6.67 9.98 1.54
CA MET A 150 7.18 9.86 2.90
C MET A 150 6.46 10.82 3.86
N TRP A 151 6.25 12.07 3.45
CA TRP A 151 5.51 13.06 4.25
C TRP A 151 4.06 12.62 4.50
N TYR A 152 3.38 12.14 3.46
CA TYR A 152 2.00 11.68 3.56
C TYR A 152 1.88 10.51 4.54
N VAL A 153 2.70 9.48 4.37
CA VAL A 153 2.67 8.31 5.26
C VAL A 153 3.10 8.69 6.67
N GLY A 154 4.14 9.52 6.80
CA GLY A 154 4.71 9.95 8.08
C GLY A 154 3.76 10.78 8.94
N PHE A 155 3.07 11.76 8.35
CA PHE A 155 2.28 12.73 9.11
C PHE A 155 0.77 12.54 8.98
N LYS A 156 0.27 12.12 7.81
CA LYS A 156 -1.17 12.09 7.55
C LYS A 156 -1.82 10.75 7.89
N VAL A 157 -1.06 9.65 7.86
CA VAL A 157 -1.59 8.32 8.18
C VAL A 157 -1.58 8.10 9.70
N PRO A 158 -2.75 7.88 10.34
CA PRO A 158 -2.83 7.61 11.76
C PRO A 158 -2.18 6.25 12.09
N SER A 159 -1.40 6.24 13.17
CA SER A 159 -0.68 5.05 13.63
C SER A 159 -1.05 4.67 15.05
N ARG A 160 -1.02 3.38 15.32
CA ARG A 160 -1.16 2.78 16.65
C ARG A 160 0.17 2.21 17.11
N ASP A 161 0.33 2.10 18.42
CA ASP A 161 1.48 1.44 19.04
C ASP A 161 1.62 -0.02 18.60
#